data_AF-A0A519RV55-F1
#
_entry.id   AF-A0A519RV55-F1
#
_cell.length_a   1.000
_cell.length_b   1.000
_cell.length_c   1.000
_cell.angle_alpha   90.00
_cell.angle_beta   90.00
_cell.angle_gamma   90.00
#
_symmetry.space_group_name_H-M   'P 1'
#
loop_
_entity.id
_entity.type
_entity.pdbx_description
1 polymer ?
#
loop_
_entity_poly.entity_id
_entity_poly.type
_entity_poly.pdbx_seq_one_letter_code
_entity_poly.pdbx_strand_id
1 'polypeptide(L)'
;LEGLTINYFIRNTNFADTLLQMGRWFGYRPGYIDCCKLFSTADSLEKFDQTTYTMEDLEQKFIDMNRDPENTPAKYALLVLKHPGTLKITRPSILKNTKEVNWSLADFLLAAILLFGVVFLCELVFTYIHNTQKRFFICLGILFLLFVLWAELAVGIFNSPIAGS
;
A
#
# COMPACT_ATOMS: atom_id res chain seq x y z
N LEU A 1 -6.39 33.11 -11.97
CA LEU A 1 -7.52 33.69 -12.72
C LEU A 1 -8.28 34.59 -11.76
N GLU A 2 -8.07 35.90 -11.83
CA GLU A 2 -8.79 36.86 -10.99
C GLU A 2 -10.19 37.08 -11.57
N GLY A 3 -11.24 36.85 -10.78
CA GLY A 3 -12.64 37.11 -11.17
C GLY A 3 -13.51 35.88 -11.48
N LEU A 4 -13.00 34.65 -11.32
CA LEU A 4 -13.80 33.45 -11.56
C LEU A 4 -14.76 33.20 -10.37
N THR A 5 -16.07 33.37 -10.59
CA THR A 5 -17.09 33.14 -9.55
C THR A 5 -17.72 31.75 -9.66
N ILE A 6 -17.67 31.13 -10.85
CA ILE A 6 -18.28 29.82 -11.14
C ILE A 6 -17.30 28.98 -11.96
N ASN A 7 -17.09 27.72 -11.57
CA ASN A 7 -16.26 26.76 -12.30
C ASN A 7 -17.04 25.47 -12.61
N TYR A 8 -16.93 25.01 -13.85
CA TYR A 8 -17.59 23.80 -14.35
C TYR A 8 -16.54 22.73 -14.66
N PHE A 9 -16.54 21.65 -13.89
CA PHE A 9 -15.67 20.50 -14.11
C PHE A 9 -16.44 19.38 -14.81
N ILE A 10 -16.39 19.37 -16.14
CA ILE A 10 -17.08 18.38 -16.98
C ILE A 10 -16.15 17.27 -17.52
N ARG A 11 -14.83 17.46 -17.42
CA ARG A 11 -13.84 16.54 -17.99
C ARG A 11 -13.43 15.50 -16.96
N ASN A 12 -13.64 14.24 -17.29
CA ASN A 12 -13.15 13.12 -16.51
C ASN A 12 -11.70 12.77 -16.89
N THR A 13 -10.80 12.69 -15.91
CA THR A 13 -9.40 12.31 -16.12
C THR A 13 -8.92 11.36 -15.04
N ASN A 14 -8.19 10.31 -15.41
CA ASN A 14 -7.66 9.32 -14.47
C ASN A 14 -6.17 9.58 -14.11
N PHE A 15 -5.70 10.82 -14.34
CA PHE A 15 -4.32 11.22 -14.09
C PHE A 15 -4.29 12.26 -12.96
N ALA A 16 -3.59 11.93 -11.87
CA ALA A 16 -3.43 12.79 -10.71
C ALA A 16 -2.85 14.17 -11.06
N ASP A 17 -1.83 14.20 -11.92
CA ASP A 17 -1.20 15.46 -12.38
C ASP A 17 -2.21 16.39 -13.07
N THR A 18 -3.10 15.81 -13.90
CA THR A 18 -4.14 16.59 -14.58
C THR A 18 -5.20 17.09 -13.59
N LEU A 19 -5.61 16.26 -12.62
CA LEU A 19 -6.53 16.66 -11.55
C LEU A 19 -5.94 17.81 -10.72
N LEU A 20 -4.67 17.69 -10.29
CA LEU A 20 -4.00 18.74 -9.52
C LEU A 20 -3.81 20.03 -10.33
N GLN A 21 -3.52 19.96 -11.63
CA GLN A 21 -3.47 21.13 -12.50
C GLN A 21 -4.86 21.80 -12.63
N MET A 22 -5.92 21.01 -12.74
CA MET A 22 -7.31 21.50 -12.75
C MET A 22 -7.68 22.15 -11.40
N GLY A 23 -7.27 21.55 -10.28
CA GLY A 23 -7.43 22.11 -8.94
C GLY A 23 -6.64 23.40 -8.73
N ARG A 24 -5.43 23.51 -9.29
CA ARG A 24 -4.62 24.76 -9.25
C ARG A 24 -5.29 25.91 -10.00
N TRP A 25 -6.09 25.63 -11.02
CA TRP A 25 -6.86 26.65 -11.75
C TRP A 25 -8.14 27.07 -11.03
N PHE A 26 -8.49 26.42 -9.92
CA PHE A 26 -9.49 26.92 -9.00
C PHE A 26 -8.96 28.19 -8.33
N GLY A 27 -9.54 29.34 -8.68
CA GLY A 27 -9.28 30.61 -8.04
C GLY A 27 -10.54 31.11 -7.36
N TYR A 28 -10.43 31.55 -6.11
CA TYR A 28 -11.48 32.27 -5.41
C TYR A 28 -10.97 33.66 -5.02
N ARG A 29 -11.90 34.62 -4.89
CA ARG A 29 -11.58 35.95 -4.37
C ARG A 29 -11.84 35.97 -2.86
N PRO A 30 -10.87 36.34 -2.02
CA PRO A 30 -11.11 36.56 -0.59
C PRO A 30 -12.29 37.53 -0.39
N GLY A 31 -13.27 37.14 0.43
CA GLY A 31 -14.50 37.91 0.68
C GLY A 31 -15.71 37.58 -0.22
N TYR A 32 -15.58 36.63 -1.17
CA TYR A 32 -16.69 36.21 -2.06
C TYR A 32 -16.88 34.68 -2.06
N ILE A 33 -16.47 34.01 -0.97
CA ILE A 33 -16.55 32.54 -0.87
C ILE A 33 -18.01 32.05 -0.96
N ASP A 34 -18.94 32.85 -0.47
CA ASP A 34 -20.39 32.57 -0.50
C ASP A 34 -20.95 32.54 -1.93
N CYS A 35 -20.25 33.16 -2.90
CA CYS A 35 -20.65 33.18 -4.30
C CYS A 35 -19.98 32.07 -5.14
N CYS A 36 -18.99 31.35 -4.59
CA CYS A 36 -18.29 30.30 -5.31
C CYS A 36 -19.17 29.07 -5.44
N LYS A 37 -19.59 28.75 -6.67
CA LYS A 37 -20.37 27.55 -6.96
C LYS A 37 -19.56 26.57 -7.79
N LEU A 38 -19.36 25.38 -7.23
CA LEU A 38 -18.67 24.26 -7.87
C LEU A 38 -19.69 23.33 -8.51
N PHE A 39 -19.59 23.13 -9.82
CA PHE A 39 -20.38 22.13 -10.53
C PHE A 39 -19.45 21.02 -11.01
N SER A 40 -19.61 19.81 -10.46
CA SER A 40 -18.82 18.63 -10.81
C SER A 40 -19.69 17.37 -10.75
N THR A 41 -19.18 16.27 -11.30
CA THR A 41 -19.82 14.95 -11.24
C THR A 41 -19.29 14.16 -10.03
N ALA A 42 -20.09 13.23 -9.49
CA ALA A 42 -19.69 12.41 -8.35
C ALA A 42 -18.37 11.65 -8.58
N ASP A 43 -18.16 11.09 -9.79
CA ASP A 43 -16.92 10.41 -10.18
C ASP A 43 -15.70 11.35 -10.19
N SER A 44 -15.89 12.62 -10.59
CA SER A 44 -14.79 13.59 -10.56
C SER A 44 -14.43 14.01 -9.13
N LEU A 45 -15.43 14.16 -8.26
CA LEU A 45 -15.22 14.45 -6.84
C LEU A 45 -14.48 13.31 -6.14
N GLU A 46 -14.89 12.06 -6.35
CA GLU A 46 -14.21 10.89 -5.78
C GLU A 46 -12.74 10.82 -6.20
N LYS A 47 -12.44 11.20 -7.44
CA LYS A 47 -11.06 11.29 -7.95
C LYS A 47 -10.24 12.38 -7.28
N PHE A 48 -10.85 13.53 -7.01
CA PHE A 48 -10.20 14.60 -6.24
C PHE A 48 -9.93 14.15 -4.80
N ASP A 49 -10.88 13.48 -4.16
CA ASP A 49 -10.74 12.97 -2.80
C ASP A 49 -9.61 11.95 -2.71
N GLN A 50 -9.58 10.95 -3.62
CA GLN A 50 -8.51 9.95 -3.65
C GLN A 50 -7.13 10.54 -3.94
N THR A 51 -7.06 11.56 -4.81
CA THR A 51 -5.80 12.27 -5.11
C THR A 51 -5.31 13.05 -3.89
N THR A 52 -6.22 13.73 -3.19
CA THR A 52 -5.91 14.50 -1.98
C THR A 52 -5.43 13.59 -0.85
N TYR A 53 -6.15 12.50 -0.60
CA TYR A 53 -5.75 11.49 0.40
C TYR A 53 -4.35 10.94 0.14
N THR A 54 -4.03 10.65 -1.12
CA THR A 54 -2.70 10.12 -1.47
C THR A 54 -1.59 11.15 -1.32
N MET A 55 -1.87 12.43 -1.60
CA MET A 55 -0.90 13.50 -1.35
C MET A 55 -0.66 13.70 0.14
N GLU A 56 -1.71 13.70 0.96
CA GLU A 56 -1.60 13.85 2.41
C GLU A 56 -0.80 12.69 3.03
N ASP A 57 -1.09 11.44 2.64
CA ASP A 57 -0.31 10.27 3.07
C ASP A 57 1.18 10.38 2.67
N LEU A 58 1.45 10.91 1.47
CA LEU A 58 2.81 11.13 1.00
C LEU A 58 3.53 12.22 1.80
N GLU A 59 2.88 13.35 2.04
CA GLU A 59 3.40 14.44 2.88
C GLU A 59 3.69 13.96 4.30
N GLN A 60 2.78 13.17 4.87
CA GLN A 60 2.96 12.59 6.19
C GLN A 60 4.17 11.67 6.25
N LYS A 61 4.36 10.81 5.24
CA LYS A 61 5.57 9.96 5.11
C LYS A 61 6.85 10.78 5.01
N PHE A 62 6.83 11.94 4.35
CA PHE A 62 7.98 12.85 4.32
C PHE A 62 8.27 13.46 5.69
N ILE A 63 7.24 13.86 6.44
CA ILE A 63 7.39 14.35 7.81
C ILE A 63 7.99 13.26 8.69
N ASP A 64 7.48 12.04 8.60
CA ASP A 64 7.97 10.90 9.38
C ASP A 64 9.42 10.53 9.01
N MET A 65 9.79 10.61 7.72
CA MET A 65 11.19 10.47 7.30
C MET A 65 12.09 11.54 7.92
N ASN A 66 11.64 12.79 7.95
CA ASN A 66 12.43 13.90 8.47
C ASN A 66 12.58 13.87 10.01
N ARG A 67 11.72 13.13 10.73
CA ARG A 67 11.84 12.94 12.18
C ARG A 67 13.04 12.08 12.57
N ASP A 68 13.46 11.17 11.70
CA ASP A 68 14.59 10.27 11.95
C ASP A 68 15.85 10.73 11.21
N PRO A 69 16.85 11.30 11.90
CA PRO A 69 18.06 11.84 11.26
C PRO A 69 18.97 10.78 10.61
N GLU A 70 18.78 9.49 10.90
CA GLU A 70 19.52 8.39 10.26
C GLU A 70 18.82 7.80 9.01
N ASN A 71 17.58 8.20 8.74
CA ASN A 71 16.84 7.71 7.58
C ASN A 71 17.23 8.49 6.33
N THR A 72 17.96 7.82 5.43
CA THR A 72 18.25 8.36 4.11
C THR A 72 17.10 8.05 3.13
N PRO A 73 16.84 8.92 2.13
CA PRO A 73 15.82 8.65 1.10
C PRO A 73 16.02 7.34 0.33
N ALA A 74 17.25 6.81 0.31
CA ALA A 74 17.58 5.52 -0.28
C ALA A 74 17.11 4.32 0.57
N LYS A 75 16.98 4.50 1.89
CA LYS A 75 16.55 3.48 2.85
C LYS A 75 15.03 3.49 3.04
N TYR A 76 14.41 4.66 2.90
CA TYR A 76 12.97 4.83 3.05
C TYR A 76 12.27 4.60 1.70
N ALA A 77 11.80 3.37 1.46
CA ALA A 77 11.02 3.07 0.27
C ALA A 77 9.67 3.81 0.34
N LEU A 78 9.51 4.89 -0.45
CA LEU A 78 8.24 5.60 -0.55
C LEU A 78 7.21 4.71 -1.24
N LEU A 79 6.36 4.07 -0.43
CA LEU A 79 5.21 3.31 -0.89
C LEU A 79 4.10 4.30 -1.24
N VAL A 80 3.76 4.42 -2.52
CA VAL A 80 2.64 5.23 -2.99
C VAL A 80 1.45 4.30 -3.23
N LEU A 81 0.31 4.60 -2.61
CA LEU A 81 -0.93 3.84 -2.80
C LEU A 81 -1.37 3.92 -4.26
N LYS A 82 -1.63 2.76 -4.88
CA LYS A 82 -2.21 2.66 -6.22
C LYS A 82 -3.70 2.38 -6.08
N HIS A 83 -4.54 3.38 -6.31
CA HIS A 83 -5.98 3.19 -6.40
C HIS A 83 -6.39 2.94 -7.87
N PRO A 84 -7.17 1.87 -8.16
CA PRO A 84 -7.43 1.39 -9.52
C PRO A 84 -8.28 2.32 -10.42
N GLY A 85 -8.75 3.47 -9.92
CA GLY A 85 -9.57 4.43 -10.69
C GLY A 85 -8.91 5.77 -11.05
N THR A 86 -7.92 6.22 -10.26
CA THR A 86 -7.62 7.67 -10.18
C THR A 86 -6.13 7.99 -10.34
N LEU A 87 -5.25 7.07 -9.98
CA LEU A 87 -3.82 7.34 -9.83
C LEU A 87 -3.01 6.53 -10.84
N LYS A 88 -3.24 6.78 -12.12
CA LYS A 88 -2.30 6.29 -13.15
C LYS A 88 -1.07 7.18 -13.12
N ILE A 89 0.06 6.62 -12.64
CA ILE A 89 1.35 7.31 -12.67
C ILE A 89 1.70 7.61 -14.13
N THR A 90 1.83 8.91 -14.45
CA THR A 90 1.93 9.45 -15.82
C THR A 90 3.18 8.99 -16.57
N ARG A 91 4.18 8.41 -15.89
CA ARG A 91 5.46 8.00 -16.48
C ARG A 91 5.78 6.53 -16.16
N PRO A 92 5.60 5.60 -17.12
CA PRO A 92 6.00 4.20 -16.97
C PRO A 92 7.50 4.03 -16.68
N SER A 93 8.33 4.97 -17.10
CA SER A 93 9.78 4.94 -16.87
C SER A 93 10.18 5.10 -15.39
N ILE A 94 9.34 5.75 -14.58
CA ILE A 94 9.57 5.88 -13.13
C ILE A 94 9.27 4.55 -12.41
N LEU A 95 8.42 3.70 -13.01
CA LEU A 95 8.04 2.40 -12.46
C LEU A 95 9.03 1.27 -12.79
N LYS A 96 10.10 1.54 -13.54
CA LYS A 96 11.00 0.52 -14.11
C LYS A 96 11.64 -0.39 -13.05
N ASN A 97 11.72 0.05 -11.79
CA ASN A 97 12.24 -0.74 -10.67
C ASN A 97 11.25 -0.86 -9.50
N THR A 98 9.97 -0.60 -9.73
CA THR A 98 8.93 -0.68 -8.69
C THR A 98 8.44 -2.12 -8.59
N LYS A 99 8.58 -2.72 -7.40
CA LYS A 99 7.90 -3.98 -7.08
C LYS A 99 6.45 -3.66 -6.71
N GLU A 100 5.52 -4.10 -7.53
CA GLU A 100 4.11 -4.10 -7.15
C GLU A 100 3.90 -5.29 -6.20
N VAL A 101 3.29 -5.04 -5.05
CA VAL A 101 2.93 -6.08 -4.09
C VAL A 101 1.44 -6.00 -3.92
N ASN A 102 0.71 -7.01 -4.37
CA ASN A 102 -0.74 -7.04 -4.29
C ASN A 102 -1.16 -8.15 -3.32
N TRP A 103 -1.30 -7.81 -2.04
CA TRP A 103 -1.75 -8.75 -1.03
C TRP A 103 -3.21 -9.15 -1.30
N SER A 104 -3.41 -10.41 -1.68
CA SER A 104 -4.74 -11.00 -1.86
C SER A 104 -5.26 -11.59 -0.55
N LEU A 105 -6.59 -11.66 -0.39
CA LEU A 105 -7.22 -12.39 0.72
C LEU A 105 -6.76 -13.87 0.78
N ALA A 106 -6.43 -14.46 -0.37
CA ALA A 106 -5.88 -15.81 -0.42
C ALA A 106 -4.51 -15.93 0.29
N ASP A 107 -3.66 -14.90 0.19
CA ASP A 107 -2.33 -14.90 0.82
C ASP A 107 -2.45 -14.84 2.35
N PHE A 108 -3.40 -14.04 2.85
CA PHE A 108 -3.73 -14.00 4.28
C PHE A 108 -4.29 -15.33 4.78
N LEU A 109 -5.15 -15.99 3.98
CA LEU A 109 -5.73 -17.28 4.34
C LEU A 109 -4.66 -18.38 4.36
N LEU A 110 -3.74 -18.38 3.39
CA LEU A 110 -2.62 -19.30 3.34
C LEU A 110 -1.70 -19.13 4.55
N ALA A 111 -1.36 -17.89 4.92
CA ALA A 111 -0.59 -17.58 6.12
C ALA A 111 -1.28 -18.07 7.40
N ALA A 112 -2.60 -17.92 7.49
CA ALA A 112 -3.38 -18.42 8.62
C ALA A 112 -3.32 -19.95 8.72
N ILE A 113 -3.61 -20.68 7.63
CA ILE A 113 -3.56 -22.15 7.61
C ILE A 113 -2.18 -22.66 8.01
N LEU A 114 -1.13 -22.03 7.49
CA LEU A 114 0.25 -22.43 7.74
C LEU A 114 0.65 -22.23 9.22
N LEU A 115 0.27 -21.10 9.84
CA LEU A 115 0.49 -20.88 11.28
C LEU A 115 -0.31 -21.86 12.14
N PHE A 116 -1.61 -22.04 11.86
CA PHE A 116 -2.45 -22.98 12.60
C PHE A 116 -1.94 -24.43 12.47
N GLY A 117 -1.51 -24.84 11.28
CA GLY A 117 -0.94 -26.16 11.03
C GLY A 117 0.33 -26.39 11.84
N VAL A 118 1.21 -25.40 11.95
CA VAL A 118 2.44 -25.53 12.75
C VAL A 118 2.14 -25.56 14.25
N VAL A 119 1.21 -24.75 14.75
CA VAL A 119 0.75 -24.82 16.14
C VAL A 119 0.19 -26.21 16.45
N PHE A 120 -0.66 -26.74 15.57
CA PHE A 120 -1.24 -28.07 15.71
C PHE A 120 -0.18 -29.18 15.70
N LEU A 121 0.80 -29.12 14.80
CA LEU A 121 1.91 -30.09 14.76
C LEU A 121 2.76 -30.03 16.03
N CYS A 122 3.06 -28.82 16.53
CA CYS A 122 3.73 -28.65 17.81
C CYS A 122 2.91 -29.31 18.92
N GLU A 123 1.60 -29.05 19.02
CA GLU A 123 0.74 -29.60 20.06
C GLU A 123 0.61 -31.14 19.99
N LEU A 124 0.58 -31.73 18.79
CA LEU A 124 0.68 -33.17 18.60
C LEU A 124 2.01 -33.73 19.11
N VAL A 125 3.12 -33.04 18.85
CA VAL A 125 4.44 -33.41 19.37
C VAL A 125 4.48 -33.33 20.90
N PHE A 126 3.82 -32.34 21.50
CA PHE A 126 3.66 -32.25 22.96
C PHE A 126 2.82 -33.40 23.55
N THR A 127 1.81 -33.87 22.81
CA THR A 127 0.89 -34.91 23.30
C THR A 127 1.43 -36.33 23.09
N TYR A 128 2.15 -36.59 21.99
CA TYR A 128 2.61 -37.93 21.61
C TYR A 128 3.98 -38.31 22.17
N ILE A 129 4.89 -37.33 22.36
CA ILE A 129 6.29 -37.59 22.72
C ILE A 129 6.52 -37.24 24.19
N HIS A 130 6.60 -38.27 25.03
CA HIS A 130 6.80 -38.12 26.47
C HIS A 130 8.23 -37.70 26.88
N ASN A 131 9.21 -37.81 25.97
CA ASN A 131 10.62 -37.49 26.25
C ASN A 131 10.92 -36.00 25.99
N THR A 132 11.25 -35.27 27.05
CA THR A 132 11.51 -33.83 27.05
C THR A 132 12.59 -33.39 26.05
N GLN A 133 13.66 -34.16 25.90
CA GLN A 133 14.77 -33.82 24.98
C GLN A 133 14.32 -33.99 23.52
N LYS A 134 13.67 -35.11 23.18
CA LYS A 134 13.20 -35.37 21.79
C LYS A 134 12.13 -34.36 21.35
N ARG A 135 11.22 -33.99 22.26
CA ARG A 135 10.18 -32.98 22.02
C ARG A 135 10.79 -31.63 21.62
N PHE A 136 11.83 -31.19 22.34
CA PHE A 136 12.50 -29.92 22.06
C PHE A 136 13.14 -29.89 20.67
N PHE A 137 13.92 -30.92 20.32
CA PHE A 137 14.57 -31.00 19.00
C PHE A 137 13.58 -31.05 17.84
N ILE A 138 12.45 -31.76 18.01
CA ILE A 138 11.43 -31.87 16.96
C ILE A 138 10.68 -30.53 16.78
N CYS A 139 10.26 -29.88 17.86
CA CYS A 139 9.63 -28.55 17.76
C CYS A 139 10.59 -27.51 17.15
N LEU A 140 11.88 -27.55 17.50
CA LEU A 140 12.88 -26.68 16.90
C LEU A 140 12.99 -26.91 15.38
N GLY A 141 12.98 -28.17 14.95
CA GLY A 141 12.99 -28.52 13.53
C GLY A 141 11.74 -28.03 12.78
N ILE A 142 10.55 -28.18 13.37
CA ILE A 142 9.28 -27.69 12.80
C ILE A 142 9.30 -26.16 12.66
N LEU A 143 9.77 -25.44 13.70
CA LEU A 143 9.87 -23.97 13.65
C LEU A 143 10.91 -23.49 12.64
N PHE A 144 12.02 -24.22 12.47
CA PHE A 144 13.01 -23.90 11.44
C PHE A 144 12.40 -24.08 10.04
N LEU A 145 11.65 -25.16 9.82
CA LEU A 145 10.96 -25.43 8.55
C LEU A 145 9.89 -24.36 8.27
N LEU A 146 9.14 -23.95 9.30
CA LEU A 146 8.21 -22.81 9.21
C LEU A 146 8.94 -21.53 8.75
N PHE A 147 10.07 -21.20 9.38
CA PHE A 147 10.82 -20.00 9.04
C PHE A 147 11.34 -20.03 7.60
N VAL A 148 11.83 -21.18 7.14
CA VAL A 148 12.26 -21.36 5.75
C VAL A 148 11.08 -21.19 4.80
N LEU A 149 9.94 -21.84 5.04
CA LEU A 149 8.74 -21.68 4.21
C LEU A 149 8.21 -20.24 4.22
N TRP A 150 8.29 -19.55 5.35
CA TRP A 150 7.86 -18.16 5.47
C TRP A 150 8.78 -17.22 4.69
N ALA A 151 10.11 -17.42 4.78
CA ALA A 151 11.08 -16.66 4.00
C ALA A 151 10.92 -16.89 2.49
N GLU A 152 10.59 -18.12 2.08
CA GLU A 152 10.27 -18.45 0.69
C GLU A 152 9.01 -17.75 0.19
N LEU A 153 7.93 -17.77 0.97
CA LEU A 153 6.68 -17.11 0.60
C LEU A 153 6.80 -15.58 0.62
N ALA A 154 7.53 -15.02 1.58
CA ALA A 154 7.64 -13.57 1.76
C ALA A 154 8.66 -12.90 0.82
N VAL A 155 9.77 -13.57 0.51
CA VAL A 155 10.90 -12.97 -0.24
C VAL A 155 11.09 -13.65 -1.60
N GLY A 156 10.54 -14.85 -1.82
CA GLY A 156 10.64 -15.56 -3.09
C GLY A 156 12.07 -15.97 -3.45
N ILE A 157 12.85 -16.40 -2.46
CA ILE A 157 14.30 -16.60 -2.58
C ILE A 157 14.65 -17.66 -3.64
N PHE A 158 13.77 -18.65 -3.87
CA PHE A 158 14.06 -19.78 -4.76
C PHE A 158 13.26 -19.83 -6.09
N ASN A 159 12.68 -18.73 -6.58
CA ASN A 159 11.94 -18.70 -7.87
C ASN A 159 10.88 -19.82 -8.01
N SER A 160 10.28 -20.26 -6.90
CA SER A 160 9.22 -21.27 -6.95
C SER A 160 7.93 -20.64 -7.50
N PRO A 161 7.05 -21.39 -8.19
CA PRO A 161 5.78 -20.88 -8.73
C PRO A 161 4.76 -20.48 -7.64
N ILE A 162 5.15 -20.56 -6.37
CA ILE A 162 4.35 -20.21 -5.18
C ILE A 162 4.89 -18.92 -4.53
N ALA A 163 6.03 -18.38 -5.00
CA ALA A 163 6.58 -17.11 -4.53
C ALA A 163 5.68 -15.94 -4.95
N GLY A 164 5.48 -15.00 -4.02
CA GLY A 164 4.40 -14.01 -4.03
C GLY A 164 4.15 -13.26 -5.35
N SER A 165 2.85 -13.05 -5.62
CA SER A 165 2.35 -12.05 -6.58
C SER A 165 2.33 -10.64 -5.98
#